data_AF-A0A3R6MHW9-F1
#
_entry.id   AF-A0A3R6MHW9-F1
#
_cell.length_a   1.000
_cell.length_b   1.000
_cell.length_c   1.000
_cell.angle_alpha   90.00
_cell.angle_beta   90.00
_cell.angle_gamma   90.00
#
_symmetry.space_group_name_H-M   'P 1'
#
loop_
_entity.id
_entity.type
_entity.pdbx_description
1 polymer ?
#
loop_
_entity_poly.entity_id
_entity_poly.type
_entity_poly.pdbx_seq_one_letter_code
_entity_poly.pdbx_strand_id
1 'polypeptide(L)'
;MDIKRSDGIMTIEASISFTIFILLIVFILSFGKLYIAQNMVNHAVLQTARNLSIQTVYDETLPDSKVEIVADGLTQFYEYMKLFFGQGKLPSRKQVNEITHKGDVDVIKQEFKYVITSNNTMDGETYIKWAGIEHGVSDINFAGSKIGDDVVVKASYKVRFNFPFIGKQYLYMHQEAKVKCFK
;
A
#
# COMPACT_ATOMS: atom_id res chain seq x y z
N MET A 1 -52.37 -25.35 -27.92
CA MET A 1 -51.13 -26.14 -28.08
C MET A 1 -49.97 -25.33 -27.47
N ASP A 2 -50.17 -24.80 -26.25
CA ASP A 2 -49.48 -23.58 -25.80
C ASP A 2 -48.64 -23.76 -24.52
N ILE A 3 -48.85 -24.85 -23.79
CA ILE A 3 -48.15 -25.12 -22.52
C ILE A 3 -46.66 -25.35 -22.78
N LYS A 4 -46.31 -26.12 -23.83
CA LYS A 4 -44.91 -26.40 -24.20
C LYS A 4 -44.12 -25.17 -24.66
N ARG A 5 -44.79 -24.13 -25.16
CA ARG A 5 -44.13 -22.89 -25.64
C ARG A 5 -43.80 -21.97 -24.47
N SER A 6 -44.68 -21.92 -23.47
CA SER A 6 -44.47 -21.20 -22.20
C SER A 6 -43.27 -21.74 -21.43
N ASP A 7 -43.16 -23.06 -21.29
CA ASP A 7 -42.06 -23.70 -20.54
C ASP A 7 -40.68 -23.44 -21.18
N GLY A 8 -40.63 -23.40 -22.51
CA GLY A 8 -39.41 -23.06 -23.26
C GLY A 8 -38.97 -21.61 -23.04
N ILE A 9 -39.91 -20.65 -23.03
CA ILE A 9 -39.62 -19.24 -22.76
C ILE A 9 -39.15 -19.04 -21.31
N MET A 10 -39.79 -19.70 -20.34
CA MET A 10 -39.38 -19.65 -18.93
C MET A 10 -37.95 -20.20 -18.73
N THR A 11 -37.59 -21.26 -19.46
CA THR A 11 -36.23 -21.82 -19.42
C THR A 11 -35.20 -20.86 -20.03
N ILE A 12 -35.54 -20.18 -21.14
CA ILE A 12 -34.66 -19.19 -21.76
C ILE A 12 -34.43 -18.00 -20.83
N GLU A 13 -35.50 -17.46 -20.23
CA GLU A 13 -35.40 -16.33 -19.30
C GLU A 13 -34.55 -16.68 -18.06
N ALA A 14 -34.72 -17.88 -17.51
CA ALA A 14 -33.90 -18.38 -16.42
C ALA A 14 -32.41 -18.51 -16.83
N SER A 15 -32.14 -19.02 -18.03
CA SER A 15 -30.76 -19.19 -18.52
C SER A 15 -30.03 -17.85 -18.75
N ILE A 16 -30.74 -16.84 -19.25
CA ILE A 16 -30.21 -15.49 -19.44
C ILE A 16 -29.96 -14.85 -18.07
N SER A 17 -30.91 -14.96 -17.15
CA SER A 17 -30.79 -14.43 -15.78
C SER A 17 -29.60 -15.05 -15.05
N PHE A 18 -29.43 -16.37 -15.14
CA PHE A 18 -28.30 -17.07 -14.55
C PHE A 18 -26.95 -16.64 -15.13
N THR A 19 -26.88 -16.47 -16.45
CA THR A 19 -25.66 -16.02 -17.14
C THR A 19 -25.27 -14.62 -16.69
N ILE A 20 -26.21 -13.68 -16.67
CA ILE A 20 -25.97 -12.31 -16.19
C ILE A 20 -25.51 -12.32 -14.73
N PHE A 21 -26.09 -13.18 -13.90
CA PHE A 21 -25.73 -13.28 -12.48
C PHE A 21 -24.30 -13.82 -12.29
N ILE A 22 -23.87 -14.80 -13.06
CA ILE A 22 -22.47 -15.27 -13.05
C ILE A 22 -21.52 -14.15 -13.49
N LEU A 23 -21.85 -13.43 -14.57
CA LEU A 23 -21.05 -12.30 -15.04
C LEU A 23 -20.90 -11.24 -13.94
N LEU A 24 -21.98 -10.95 -13.22
CA LEU A 24 -21.98 -10.01 -12.10
C LEU A 24 -21.11 -10.50 -10.93
N ILE A 25 -21.22 -11.77 -10.53
CA ILE A 25 -20.39 -12.32 -9.46
C ILE A 25 -18.91 -12.23 -9.83
N VAL A 26 -18.54 -12.64 -11.04
CA VAL A 26 -17.15 -12.58 -11.48
C VAL A 26 -16.66 -11.14 -11.58
N PHE A 27 -17.51 -10.21 -12.02
CA PHE A 27 -17.20 -8.78 -12.00
C PHE A 27 -16.89 -8.30 -10.58
N ILE A 28 -17.75 -8.59 -9.60
CA ILE A 28 -17.58 -8.18 -8.20
C ILE A 28 -16.30 -8.77 -7.61
N LEU A 29 -16.01 -10.06 -7.87
CA LEU A 29 -14.80 -10.72 -7.37
C LEU A 29 -13.53 -10.11 -7.97
N SER A 30 -13.53 -9.83 -9.28
CA SER A 30 -12.40 -9.17 -9.95
C SER A 30 -12.21 -7.73 -9.48
N PHE A 31 -13.30 -6.99 -9.25
CA PHE A 31 -13.25 -5.65 -8.70
C PHE A 31 -12.82 -5.62 -7.22
N GLY A 32 -13.20 -6.63 -6.44
CA GLY A 32 -12.75 -6.79 -5.05
C GLY A 32 -11.23 -6.87 -4.93
N LYS A 33 -10.55 -7.56 -5.86
CA LYS A 33 -9.08 -7.60 -5.89
C LYS A 33 -8.45 -6.22 -6.15
N LEU A 34 -9.02 -5.46 -7.08
CA LEU A 34 -8.60 -4.07 -7.35
C LEU A 34 -8.74 -3.20 -6.09
N TYR A 35 -9.87 -3.32 -5.38
CA TYR A 35 -10.11 -2.59 -4.14
C TYR A 35 -9.10 -2.96 -3.04
N ILE A 36 -8.79 -4.25 -2.88
CA ILE A 36 -7.79 -4.72 -1.89
C ILE A 36 -6.42 -4.15 -2.22
N ALA A 37 -5.99 -4.19 -3.49
CA ALA A 37 -4.72 -3.61 -3.93
C ALA A 37 -4.65 -2.11 -3.60
N GLN A 38 -5.70 -1.36 -3.95
CA GLN A 38 -5.80 0.07 -3.69
C GLN A 38 -5.73 0.39 -2.20
N ASN A 39 -6.50 -0.31 -1.37
CA ASN A 39 -6.55 -0.07 0.06
C ASN A 39 -5.20 -0.37 0.73
N MET A 40 -4.55 -1.45 0.32
CA MET A 40 -3.25 -1.85 0.87
C MET A 40 -2.15 -0.84 0.55
N VAL A 41 -2.07 -0.39 -0.71
CA VAL A 41 -1.08 0.63 -1.08
C VAL A 41 -1.41 1.96 -0.41
N ASN A 42 -2.68 2.34 -0.30
CA ASN A 42 -3.07 3.56 0.41
C ASN A 42 -2.64 3.55 1.88
N HIS A 43 -2.91 2.43 2.58
CA HIS A 43 -2.47 2.25 3.96
C HIS A 43 -0.94 2.27 4.09
N ALA A 44 -0.24 1.58 3.18
CA ALA A 44 1.21 1.56 3.16
C ALA A 44 1.81 2.95 2.91
N VAL A 45 1.32 3.68 1.91
CA VAL A 45 1.74 5.07 1.60
C VAL A 45 1.56 5.98 2.81
N LEU A 46 0.41 5.90 3.49
CA LEU A 46 0.13 6.71 4.67
C LEU A 46 1.04 6.36 5.85
N GLN A 47 1.27 5.07 6.12
CA GLN A 47 2.17 4.61 7.18
C GLN A 47 3.62 4.98 6.88
N THR A 48 4.08 4.83 5.63
CA THR A 48 5.40 5.28 5.20
C THR A 48 5.57 6.78 5.42
N ALA A 49 4.61 7.60 5.01
CA ALA A 49 4.68 9.05 5.20
C ALA A 49 4.75 9.42 6.69
N ARG A 50 3.98 8.73 7.55
CA ARG A 50 4.02 8.94 9.01
C ARG A 50 5.34 8.51 9.63
N ASN A 51 5.84 7.31 9.31
CA ASN A 51 7.09 6.80 9.86
C ASN A 51 8.26 7.72 9.52
N LEU A 52 8.34 8.17 8.26
CA LEU A 52 9.35 9.11 7.81
C LEU A 52 9.21 10.47 8.51
N SER A 53 7.99 10.98 8.70
CA SER A 53 7.78 12.26 9.40
C SER A 53 8.21 12.25 10.87
N ILE A 54 8.29 11.07 11.48
CA ILE A 54 8.80 10.89 12.85
C ILE A 54 10.32 10.72 12.81
N GLN A 55 10.86 9.98 11.83
CA GLN A 55 12.32 9.83 11.64
C GLN A 55 13.00 11.19 11.40
N THR A 56 12.40 12.08 10.61
CA THR A 56 12.95 13.42 10.37
C THR A 56 13.10 14.24 11.66
N VAL A 57 12.18 14.08 12.62
CA VAL A 57 12.26 14.76 13.93
C VAL A 57 13.39 14.18 14.78
N TYR A 58 13.56 12.86 14.74
CA TYR A 58 14.65 12.18 15.44
C TYR A 58 16.02 12.62 14.92
N ASP A 59 16.18 12.72 13.61
CA ASP A 59 17.43 13.12 12.96
C ASP A 59 17.73 14.62 13.14
N GLU A 60 16.73 15.51 13.05
CA GLU A 60 16.91 16.95 13.28
C GLU A 60 17.29 17.30 14.73
N THR A 61 16.81 16.49 15.71
CA THR A 61 17.00 16.79 17.14
C THR A 61 18.30 16.18 17.72
N LEU A 62 19.05 15.40 16.94
CA LEU A 62 20.34 14.84 17.36
C LEU A 62 21.51 15.52 16.63
N PRO A 63 21.88 16.77 16.98
CA PRO A 63 23.13 17.33 16.54
C PRO A 63 24.29 16.59 17.23
N ASP A 64 25.28 16.26 16.41
CA ASP A 64 26.55 15.67 16.78
C ASP A 64 27.11 16.33 18.05
N SER A 65 27.45 15.52 19.05
CA SER A 65 28.01 15.84 20.38
C SER A 65 27.06 15.98 21.59
N LYS A 66 27.22 14.97 22.48
CA LYS A 66 26.94 14.95 23.93
C LYS A 66 25.51 15.03 24.43
N VAL A 67 24.65 14.03 24.15
CA VAL A 67 23.50 13.86 25.05
C VAL A 67 22.92 12.43 25.08
N GLU A 68 23.38 11.62 26.02
CA GLU A 68 22.76 10.31 26.33
C GLU A 68 21.34 10.50 26.91
N ILE A 69 21.12 11.60 27.65
CA ILE A 69 19.83 11.94 28.30
C ILE A 69 18.78 12.46 27.30
N VAL A 70 19.16 13.23 26.28
CA VAL A 70 18.24 13.69 25.22
C VAL A 70 18.00 12.57 24.21
N ALA A 71 18.98 11.70 23.95
CA ALA A 71 18.76 10.49 23.17
C ALA A 71 17.72 9.57 23.84
N ASP A 72 17.77 9.37 25.16
CA ASP A 72 16.76 8.58 25.88
C ASP A 72 15.37 9.23 25.87
N GLY A 73 15.28 10.54 26.07
CA GLY A 73 14.02 11.28 26.01
C GLY A 73 13.38 11.27 24.61
N LEU A 74 14.18 11.43 23.56
CA LEU A 74 13.72 11.33 22.16
C LEU A 74 13.35 9.90 21.79
N THR A 75 14.08 8.91 22.29
CA THR A 75 13.76 7.50 22.07
C THR A 75 12.46 7.12 22.77
N GLN A 76 12.19 7.63 23.97
CA GLN A 76 10.90 7.48 24.63
C GLN A 76 9.76 8.20 23.89
N PHE A 77 9.97 9.44 23.46
CA PHE A 77 9.00 10.17 22.63
C PHE A 77 8.73 9.42 21.32
N TYR A 78 9.77 8.87 20.69
CA TYR A 78 9.67 8.05 19.49
C TYR A 78 8.86 6.78 19.72
N GLU A 79 9.17 6.00 20.76
CA GLU A 79 8.43 4.78 21.10
C GLU A 79 6.97 5.09 21.49
N TYR A 80 6.72 6.25 22.11
CA TYR A 80 5.38 6.74 22.39
C TYR A 80 4.63 7.10 21.10
N MET A 81 5.24 7.86 20.19
CA MET A 81 4.63 8.20 18.90
C MET A 81 4.36 6.94 18.06
N LYS A 82 5.26 5.96 18.10
CA LYS A 82 5.08 4.64 17.48
C LYS A 82 3.88 3.86 18.04
N LEU A 83 3.64 3.93 19.36
CA LEU A 83 2.43 3.40 19.99
C LEU A 83 1.15 4.10 19.51
N PHE A 84 1.21 5.41 19.26
CA PHE A 84 0.06 6.21 18.79
C PHE A 84 -0.24 6.06 17.30
N PHE A 85 0.77 5.89 16.44
CA PHE A 85 0.61 5.85 14.98
C PHE A 85 0.54 4.45 14.36
N GLY A 86 0.81 3.39 15.13
CA GLY A 86 0.66 1.99 14.71
C GLY A 86 1.91 1.38 14.06
N GLN A 87 2.03 0.05 14.19
CA GLN A 87 3.26 -0.75 14.02
C GLN A 87 4.07 -0.50 12.74
N GLY A 88 5.21 0.17 12.88
CA GLY A 88 6.41 -0.04 12.09
C GLY A 88 7.58 -0.30 13.05
N LYS A 89 8.32 -1.40 12.91
CA LYS A 89 9.62 -1.57 13.59
C LYS A 89 10.64 -0.77 12.77
N LEU A 90 11.52 -0.04 13.44
CA LEU A 90 12.57 0.65 12.70
C LEU A 90 13.56 -0.33 12.07
N PRO A 91 14.13 0.04 10.92
CA PRO A 91 15.40 -0.51 10.50
C PRO A 91 16.48 -0.16 11.54
N SER A 92 17.27 -1.16 11.97
CA SER A 92 18.29 -1.02 13.00
C SER A 92 19.34 0.05 12.63
N ARG A 93 19.96 0.71 13.62
CA ARG A 93 20.97 1.80 13.54
C ARG A 93 22.07 1.65 12.46
N LYS A 94 22.33 0.45 11.94
CA LYS A 94 23.22 0.19 10.80
C LYS A 94 22.62 0.53 9.43
N GLN A 95 21.30 0.47 9.27
CA GLN A 95 20.57 0.78 8.04
C GLN A 95 20.35 2.30 7.87
N VAL A 96 20.25 3.05 8.98
CA VAL A 96 20.15 4.53 8.98
C VAL A 96 21.42 5.17 8.38
N ASN A 97 22.60 4.59 8.62
CA ASN A 97 23.85 5.06 8.01
C ASN A 97 24.00 4.70 6.51
N GLU A 98 23.22 3.75 5.97
CA GLU A 98 23.16 3.49 4.52
C GLU A 98 22.13 4.39 3.80
N ILE A 99 21.16 4.91 4.56
CA ILE A 99 20.14 5.87 4.09
C ILE A 99 20.78 7.25 3.83
N THR A 100 21.84 7.60 4.55
CA THR A 100 22.52 8.91 4.47
C THR A 100 23.19 9.22 3.11
N HIS A 101 23.22 8.27 2.17
CA HIS A 101 23.79 8.45 0.82
C HIS A 101 22.84 8.10 -0.34
N LYS A 102 21.55 7.84 -0.08
CA LYS A 102 20.56 7.56 -1.12
C LYS A 102 19.55 8.70 -1.22
N GLY A 103 19.10 9.02 -2.44
CA GLY A 103 18.08 10.05 -2.63
C GLY A 103 16.76 9.66 -1.95
N ASP A 104 15.97 10.64 -1.53
CA ASP A 104 14.70 10.49 -0.78
C ASP A 104 13.81 9.33 -1.26
N VAL A 105 13.76 9.12 -2.57
CA VAL A 105 12.92 8.10 -3.23
C VAL A 105 13.30 6.68 -2.82
N ASP A 106 14.59 6.38 -2.66
CA ASP A 106 15.05 5.03 -2.27
C ASP A 106 14.73 4.73 -0.81
N VAL A 107 14.84 5.74 0.06
CA VAL A 107 14.46 5.67 1.48
C VAL A 107 12.97 5.39 1.61
N ILE A 108 12.16 6.13 0.86
CA ILE A 108 10.71 5.94 0.79
C ILE A 108 10.35 4.53 0.30
N LYS A 109 11.04 4.04 -0.73
CA LYS A 109 10.82 2.69 -1.26
C LYS A 109 11.17 1.59 -0.24
N GLN A 110 12.27 1.77 0.51
CA GLN A 110 12.66 0.84 1.57
C GLN A 110 11.66 0.82 2.72
N GLU A 111 11.26 2.00 3.21
CA GLU A 111 10.29 2.12 4.29
C GLU A 111 8.91 1.60 3.87
N PHE A 112 8.48 1.86 2.64
CA PHE A 112 7.26 1.30 2.07
C PHE A 112 7.28 -0.23 2.02
N LYS A 113 8.38 -0.82 1.55
CA LYS A 113 8.57 -2.27 1.56
C LYS A 113 8.52 -2.82 2.99
N TYR A 114 9.16 -2.14 3.92
CA TYR A 114 9.16 -2.50 5.33
C TYR A 114 7.73 -2.53 5.89
N VAL A 115 6.97 -1.45 5.69
CA VAL A 115 5.58 -1.31 6.15
C VAL A 115 4.66 -2.43 5.63
N ILE A 116 4.79 -2.81 4.37
CA ILE A 116 3.98 -3.88 3.77
C ILE A 116 4.37 -5.26 4.30
N THR A 117 5.67 -5.49 4.54
CA THR A 117 6.17 -6.79 5.00
C THR A 117 6.07 -6.98 6.51
N SER A 118 5.99 -5.90 7.29
CA SER A 118 6.03 -5.97 8.75
C SER A 118 4.71 -6.26 9.45
N ASN A 119 3.57 -6.07 8.76
CA ASN A 119 2.26 -6.01 9.41
C ASN A 119 1.39 -7.28 9.31
N ASN A 120 1.86 -8.39 8.70
CA ASN A 120 0.97 -9.54 8.41
C ASN A 120 1.56 -10.94 8.69
N THR A 121 0.66 -11.88 8.95
CA THR A 121 0.89 -13.34 9.05
C THR A 121 1.16 -14.02 7.69
N MET A 122 0.85 -13.32 6.60
CA MET A 122 1.30 -13.60 5.23
C MET A 122 2.32 -12.53 4.82
N ASP A 123 3.41 -12.95 4.18
CA ASP A 123 4.38 -12.06 3.56
C ASP A 123 3.69 -11.02 2.66
N GLY A 124 3.82 -9.72 2.99
CA GLY A 124 3.14 -8.64 2.30
C GLY A 124 3.48 -8.51 0.81
N GLU A 125 4.67 -8.97 0.41
CA GLU A 125 5.06 -9.10 -1.00
C GLU A 125 4.18 -10.12 -1.74
N THR A 126 3.91 -11.26 -1.10
CA THR A 126 2.99 -12.27 -1.62
C THR A 126 1.57 -11.73 -1.73
N TYR A 127 1.13 -10.94 -0.75
CA TYR A 127 -0.23 -10.40 -0.71
C TYR A 127 -0.47 -9.30 -1.77
N ILE A 128 0.49 -8.40 -1.97
CA ILE A 128 0.45 -7.39 -3.05
C ILE A 128 0.45 -8.05 -4.44
N LYS A 129 1.28 -9.08 -4.64
CA LYS A 129 1.33 -9.83 -5.91
C LYS A 129 0.02 -10.52 -6.19
N TRP A 130 -0.59 -11.14 -5.18
CA TRP A 130 -1.91 -11.75 -5.29
C TRP A 130 -3.01 -10.73 -5.63
N ALA A 131 -2.93 -9.52 -5.08
CA ALA A 131 -3.88 -8.44 -5.34
C ALA A 131 -3.78 -7.86 -6.76
N GLY A 132 -2.67 -8.12 -7.48
CA GLY A 132 -2.53 -7.84 -8.92
C GLY A 132 -1.33 -6.97 -9.29
N ILE A 133 -0.47 -6.58 -8.35
CA ILE A 133 0.79 -5.87 -8.66
C ILE A 133 1.86 -6.91 -8.95
N GLU A 134 2.07 -7.25 -10.22
CA GLU A 134 2.75 -8.49 -10.66
C GLU A 134 4.15 -8.69 -10.07
N HIS A 135 4.98 -7.64 -9.98
CA HIS A 135 6.32 -7.73 -9.39
C HIS A 135 6.40 -7.16 -7.97
N GLY A 136 5.29 -6.92 -7.30
CA GLY A 136 5.29 -6.41 -5.93
C GLY A 136 5.74 -4.95 -5.85
N VAL A 137 6.51 -4.60 -4.82
CA VAL A 137 6.94 -3.21 -4.56
C VAL A 137 7.84 -2.66 -5.68
N SER A 138 8.48 -3.51 -6.49
CA SER A 138 9.33 -3.04 -7.59
C SER A 138 8.55 -2.37 -8.73
N ASP A 139 7.27 -2.72 -8.92
CA ASP A 139 6.39 -2.12 -9.94
C ASP A 139 5.78 -0.77 -9.49
N ILE A 140 6.08 -0.33 -8.26
CA ILE A 140 5.58 0.91 -7.70
C ILE A 140 6.62 2.01 -7.93
N ASN A 141 6.22 3.04 -8.65
CA ASN A 141 7.01 4.22 -8.90
C ASN A 141 6.73 5.29 -7.83
N PHE A 142 7.79 5.74 -7.17
CA PHE A 142 7.75 6.76 -6.13
C PHE A 142 8.18 8.16 -6.60
N ALA A 143 8.24 8.39 -7.91
CA ALA A 143 8.58 9.69 -8.49
C ALA A 143 7.68 10.80 -7.96
N GLY A 144 8.30 11.94 -7.59
CA GLY A 144 7.60 13.09 -7.01
C GLY A 144 7.33 12.97 -5.50
N SER A 145 7.78 11.89 -4.85
CA SER A 145 7.85 11.83 -3.40
C SER A 145 9.01 12.68 -2.88
N LYS A 146 8.87 13.27 -1.69
CA LYS A 146 9.85 14.18 -1.09
C LYS A 146 9.82 14.12 0.43
N ILE A 147 11.00 14.31 1.05
CA ILE A 147 11.15 14.47 2.49
C ILE A 147 11.67 15.89 2.74
N GLY A 148 10.91 16.70 3.47
CA GLY A 148 11.24 18.10 3.78
C GLY A 148 10.39 18.60 4.93
N ASP A 149 9.94 19.87 4.89
CA ASP A 149 9.01 20.40 5.91
C ASP A 149 7.71 19.57 6.05
N ASP A 150 7.27 18.99 4.92
CA ASP A 150 6.21 17.98 4.87
C ASP A 150 6.77 16.73 4.19
N VAL A 151 6.44 15.55 4.71
CA VAL A 151 6.67 14.29 4.00
C VAL A 151 5.54 14.06 3.02
N VAL A 152 5.90 13.91 1.74
CA VAL A 152 4.96 13.55 0.67
C VAL A 152 5.40 12.23 0.06
N VAL A 153 4.57 11.20 0.20
CA VAL A 153 4.78 9.90 -0.44
C VAL A 153 3.76 9.75 -1.56
N LYS A 154 4.26 9.60 -2.79
CA LYS A 154 3.47 9.33 -3.99
C LYS A 154 3.80 7.93 -4.49
N ALA A 155 2.79 7.12 -4.75
CA ALA A 155 2.93 5.79 -5.30
C ALA A 155 2.11 5.68 -6.58
N SER A 156 2.77 5.34 -7.70
CA SER A 156 2.10 5.07 -8.98
C SER A 156 2.37 3.62 -9.39
N TYR A 157 1.33 2.85 -9.67
CA TYR A 157 1.46 1.43 -9.98
C TYR A 157 0.36 0.96 -10.93
N LYS A 158 0.57 -0.22 -11.50
CA LYS A 158 -0.43 -0.92 -12.31
C LYS A 158 -0.97 -2.11 -11.53
N VAL A 159 -2.28 -2.28 -11.52
CA VAL A 159 -2.94 -3.47 -10.99
C VAL A 159 -3.47 -4.28 -12.15
N ARG A 160 -3.01 -5.53 -12.24
CA ARG A 160 -3.57 -6.51 -13.14
C ARG A 160 -4.92 -6.99 -12.60
N PHE A 161 -5.93 -6.95 -13.44
CA PHE A 161 -7.19 -7.65 -13.21
C PHE A 161 -7.49 -8.57 -14.40
N ASN A 162 -8.08 -9.72 -14.14
CA ASN A 162 -8.43 -10.68 -15.18
C ASN A 162 -9.95 -10.72 -15.33
N PHE A 163 -10.44 -10.46 -16.54
CA PHE A 163 -11.84 -10.63 -16.87
C PHE A 163 -12.00 -11.89 -17.73
N PRO A 164 -12.90 -12.83 -17.40
CA PRO A 164 -12.95 -14.14 -18.07
C PRO A 164 -13.09 -14.06 -19.60
N PHE A 165 -13.69 -12.99 -20.11
CA PHE A 165 -14.01 -12.84 -21.55
C PHE A 165 -13.17 -11.76 -22.26
N ILE A 166 -12.47 -10.91 -21.51
CA ILE A 166 -11.67 -9.78 -22.05
C ILE A 166 -10.17 -10.02 -21.82
N GLY A 167 -9.83 -11.06 -21.05
CA GLY A 167 -8.46 -11.44 -20.74
C GLY A 167 -7.81 -10.54 -19.68
N LYS A 168 -6.49 -10.48 -19.71
CA LYS A 168 -5.69 -9.68 -18.77
C LYS A 168 -5.81 -8.20 -19.12
N GLN A 169 -6.19 -7.41 -18.12
CA GLN A 169 -6.29 -5.96 -18.21
C GLN A 169 -5.45 -5.33 -17.10
N TYR A 170 -5.04 -4.09 -17.31
CA TYR A 170 -4.21 -3.34 -16.38
C TYR A 170 -4.88 -1.99 -16.07
N LEU A 171 -4.99 -1.67 -14.79
CA LEU A 171 -5.46 -0.37 -14.34
C LEU A 171 -4.31 0.38 -13.69
N TYR A 172 -4.01 1.58 -14.19
CA TYR A 172 -3.03 2.47 -13.58
C TYR A 172 -3.68 3.20 -12.40
N MET A 173 -3.00 3.18 -11.26
CA MET A 173 -3.46 3.79 -10.02
C MET A 173 -2.39 4.74 -9.49
N HIS A 174 -2.86 5.79 -8.81
CA HIS A 174 -2.03 6.79 -8.15
C HIS A 174 -2.54 7.07 -6.75
N GLN A 175 -1.62 7.08 -5.77
CA GLN A 175 -1.91 7.31 -4.36
C GLN A 175 -0.91 8.30 -3.81
N GLU A 176 -1.39 9.21 -2.99
CA GLU A 176 -0.60 10.25 -2.38
C GLU A 176 -1.00 10.40 -0.91
N ALA A 177 -0.01 10.44 -0.02
CA ALA A 177 -0.20 10.91 1.33
C ALA A 177 0.77 12.05 1.62
N LYS A 178 0.25 13.08 2.29
CA LYS A 178 1.01 14.20 2.80
C LYS A 178 0.86 14.24 4.31
N VAL A 179 1.99 14.21 5.01
CA VAL A 179 2.05 14.30 6.47
C VAL A 179 2.99 15.44 6.83
N LYS A 180 2.53 16.31 7.73
CA LYS A 180 3.33 17.42 8.23
C LYS A 180 4.38 16.87 9.20
N CYS A 181 5.64 17.26 9.06
CA CYS A 181 6.66 16.91 10.04
C CYS A 181 6.35 17.62 11.37
N PHE A 182 6.51 16.91 12.49
CA PHE A 182 6.35 17.49 13.82
C PHE A 182 7.61 18.31 14.16
N LYS A 183 7.65 19.58 13.77
CA LYS A 183 8.64 20.54 14.28
C LYS A 183 8.33 20.95 15.72
#